data_AF-A0A2E9I7S7-F1
#
_entry.id   AF-A0A2E9I7S7-F1
#
_cell.length_a   1.000
_cell.length_b   1.000
_cell.length_c   1.000
_cell.angle_alpha   90.00
_cell.angle_beta   90.00
_cell.angle_gamma   90.00
#
_symmetry.space_group_name_H-M   'P 1'
#
loop_
_entity.id
_entity.type
_entity.pdbx_description
1 polymer ?
#
loop_
_entity_poly.entity_id
_entity_poly.type
_entity_poly.pdbx_seq_one_letter_code
_entity_poly.pdbx_strand_id
1 'polypeptide(L)' 'MRIPSELPRLKGYRFPREVVAFAVWADHRFALSTADVEDLLVERGVTVSRETARKWVNR' A
#
# COMPACT_ATOMS: atom_id res chain seq x y z
N MET A 1 9.91 13.51 -3.14
CA MET A 1 10.73 12.30 -3.31
C MET A 1 10.20 11.53 -4.52
N ARG A 2 10.96 11.44 -5.62
CA ARG A 2 10.65 10.52 -6.73
C ARG A 2 11.08 9.14 -6.25
N ILE A 3 10.12 8.30 -5.87
CA ILE A 3 10.40 6.91 -5.53
C ILE A 3 10.78 6.22 -6.87
N PRO A 4 11.92 5.52 -6.94
CA PRO A 4 12.36 4.91 -8.18
C PRO A 4 11.42 3.76 -8.54
N SER A 5 10.74 3.89 -9.68
CA SER A 5 9.82 2.93 -10.28
C SER A 5 10.48 1.61 -10.76
N GLU A 6 11.71 1.33 -10.30
CA GLU A 6 12.58 0.25 -10.79
C GLU A 6 12.57 -0.98 -9.87
N LEU A 7 11.75 -0.99 -8.82
CA LEU A 7 11.63 -2.18 -7.99
C LEU A 7 10.94 -3.31 -8.78
N PRO A 8 11.54 -4.51 -8.87
CA PRO A 8 10.95 -5.62 -9.60
C PRO A 8 9.55 -5.91 -9.06
N ARG A 9 8.57 -6.01 -9.97
CA ARG A 9 7.17 -6.31 -9.65
C ARG A 9 7.13 -7.58 -8.79
N LEU A 10 6.48 -7.53 -7.63
CA LEU A 10 6.26 -8.73 -6.85
C LEU A 10 5.36 -9.67 -7.66
N LYS A 11 5.86 -10.87 -7.93
CA LYS A 11 5.10 -11.90 -8.64
C LYS A 11 3.81 -12.18 -7.85
N GLY A 12 2.65 -11.98 -8.49
CA GLY A 12 1.34 -12.14 -7.86
C GLY A 12 0.71 -10.87 -7.27
N TYR A 13 1.40 -9.72 -7.30
CA TYR A 13 0.84 -8.43 -6.86
C TYR A 13 0.40 -7.60 -8.07
N ARG A 14 -0.83 -7.07 -7.99
CA ARG A 14 -1.38 -6.14 -8.99
C ARG A 14 -0.78 -4.73 -8.87
N PHE A 15 -0.15 -4.44 -7.74
CA PHE A 15 0.37 -3.12 -7.39
C PHE A 15 1.90 -3.11 -7.32
N PRO A 16 2.56 -1.98 -7.65
CA PRO A 16 3.98 -1.79 -7.44
C PRO A 16 4.39 -2.01 -5.98
N ARG A 17 5.64 -2.44 -5.74
CA ARG A 17 6.18 -2.60 -4.38
C ARG A 17 6.11 -1.33 -3.56
N GLU A 18 6.28 -0.19 -4.20
CA GLU A 18 6.28 1.13 -3.58
C GLU A 18 4.92 1.44 -2.94
N VAL A 19 3.83 1.04 -3.59
CA VAL A 19 2.46 1.19 -3.07
C VAL A 19 2.27 0.32 -1.84
N VAL A 20 2.68 -0.95 -1.92
CA VAL A 20 2.55 -1.90 -0.81
C VAL A 20 3.39 -1.45 0.38
N ALA A 21 4.64 -1.05 0.15
CA ALA A 21 5.53 -0.56 1.19
C ALA A 21 5.01 0.73 1.84
N PHE A 22 4.44 1.64 1.05
CA PHE A 22 3.81 2.84 1.57
C PHE A 22 2.62 2.52 2.47
N ALA A 23 1.75 1.59 2.06
CA ALA A 23 0.59 1.17 2.84
C ALA A 23 1.00 0.58 4.20
N VAL A 24 1.98 -0.33 4.20
CA VAL A 24 2.50 -0.96 5.43
C VAL A 24 3.20 0.06 6.32
N TRP A 25 3.98 0.97 5.73
CA TRP A 25 4.64 2.04 6.49
C TRP A 25 3.62 2.99 7.13
N ALA A 26 2.57 3.39 6.41
CA ALA A 26 1.55 4.29 6.93
C ALA A 26 0.76 3.66 8.08
N ASP A 27 0.39 2.38 7.94
CA ASP A 27 -0.26 1.58 8.98
C ASP A 27 0.57 1.58 10.28
N HIS A 28 1.83 1.17 10.21
CA HIS A 28 2.70 1.09 11.39
C HIS A 28 3.11 2.46 11.96
N ARG A 29 3.32 3.47 11.12
CA ARG A 29 3.85 4.78 11.56
C ARG A 29 2.81 5.62 12.27
N PHE A 30 1.55 5.46 11.88
CA PHE A 30 0.43 6.29 12.34
C PHE A 30 -0.67 5.48 13.07
N ALA A 31 -0.49 4.16 13.24
CA ALA A 31 -1.46 3.24 13.82
C ALA A 31 -2.84 3.31 13.13
N LEU A 32 -2.82 3.41 11.81
CA LEU A 32 -4.02 3.56 10.99
C LEU A 32 -4.81 2.26 10.93
N SER A 33 -6.12 2.38 10.74
CA SER A 33 -6.92 1.21 10.38
C SER A 33 -6.72 0.87 8.89
N THR A 34 -7.04 -0.36 8.50
CA THR A 34 -7.04 -0.75 7.09
C THR A 34 -8.00 0.05 6.21
N ALA A 35 -9.00 0.73 6.79
CA ALA A 35 -9.89 1.63 6.07
C ALA A 35 -9.21 2.99 5.81
N ASP A 36 -8.48 3.52 6.78
CA ASP A 36 -7.72 4.77 6.60
C ASP A 36 -6.57 4.59 5.60
N VAL A 37 -5.93 3.41 5.60
CA VAL A 37 -4.91 3.06 4.60
C VAL A 37 -5.52 2.96 3.19
N GLU A 38 -6.74 2.43 3.06
CA GLU A 38 -7.47 2.41 1.78
C GLU A 38 -7.76 3.84 1.29
N ASP A 39 -8.26 4.71 2.16
CA ASP A 39 -8.58 6.10 1.83
C ASP A 39 -7.34 6.89 1.39
N LEU A 40 -6.23 6.77 2.13
CA LEU A 40 -4.94 7.37 1.78
C LEU A 40 -4.41 6.91 0.41
N LEU A 41 -4.66 5.65 0.04
CA LEU A 41 -4.27 5.13 -1.26
C LEU A 41 -5.17 5.68 -2.36
N VAL A 42 -6.48 5.82 -2.10
CA VAL A 42 -7.44 6.46 -3.02
C VAL A 42 -7.07 7.91 -3.29
N GLU A 43 -6.72 8.68 -2.26
CA GLU A 43 -6.23 10.07 -2.41
C GLU A 43 -4.97 10.16 -3.28
N ARG A 44 -4.18 9.09 -3.35
CA ARG A 44 -2.96 8.98 -4.18
C ARG A 44 -3.22 8.37 -5.56
N GLY A 45 -4.49 8.17 -5.92
CA GLY A 45 -4.89 7.60 -7.21
C GLY A 45 -4.78 6.08 -7.30
N VAL A 46 -4.65 5.39 -6.17
CA VAL A 46 -4.51 3.94 -6.08
C VAL A 46 -5.76 3.34 -5.44
N THR A 47 -6.65 2.77 -6.26
CA THR A 47 -7.83 2.05 -5.76
C THR A 47 -7.47 0.62 -5.36
N VAL A 48 -7.51 0.32 -4.07
CA VAL A 48 -7.38 -1.02 -3.49
C VAL A 48 -8.64 -1.35 -2.70
N SER A 49 -8.93 -2.64 -2.49
CA SER A 49 -9.93 -3.05 -1.50
C SER A 49 -9.30 -3.09 -0.11
N ARG A 50 -10.08 -2.77 0.93
CA ARG A 50 -9.72 -3.00 2.36
C ARG A 50 -9.09 -4.35 2.62
N GLU A 51 -9.59 -5.42 2.00
CA GLU A 51 -9.05 -6.76 2.19
C GLU A 51 -7.64 -6.91 1.62
N THR A 52 -7.32 -6.18 0.55
CA THR A 52 -6.00 -6.14 -0.05
C THR A 52 -5.04 -5.37 0.86
N ALA A 53 -5.45 -4.22 1.38
CA ALA A 53 -4.67 -3.46 2.36
C ALA A 53 -4.41 -4.31 3.62
N ARG A 54 -5.44 -4.98 4.15
CA ARG A 54 -5.32 -5.92 5.28
C ARG A 54 -4.31 -7.05 5.01
N LYS A 55 -4.30 -7.61 3.80
CA LYS A 55 -3.34 -8.65 3.41
C LYS A 55 -1.89 -8.15 3.33
N TRP A 56 -1.68 -6.86 3.09
CA TRP A 56 -0.33 -6.27 3.06
C TRP A 56 0.20 -6.03 4.46
N VAL A 57 -0.65 -5.51 5.35
CA VAL A 57 -0.30 -5.24 6.76
C VAL A 57 -0.06 -6.53 7.55
N ASN A 58 -0.83 -7.59 7.28
CA ASN A 58 -0.71 -8.87 8.00
C ASN A 58 0.35 -9.83 7.42
N ARG A 59 1.23 -9.39 6.52
CA ARG A 59 2.21 -10.25 5.83
C ARG A 59 3.63 -9.86 6.16
#